data_AF-A0A952QE54-F1
#
_entry.id   AF-A0A952QE54-F1
#
_cell.length_a   1.000
_cell.length_b   1.000
_cell.length_c   1.000
_cell.angle_alpha   90.00
_cell.angle_beta   90.00
_cell.angle_gamma   90.00
#
_symmetry.space_group_name_H-M   'P 1'
#
loop_
_entity.id
_entity.type
_entity.pdbx_description
1 polymer ?
#
loop_
_entity_poly.entity_id
_entity_poly.type
_entity_poly.pdbx_seq_one_letter_code
_entity_poly.pdbx_strand_id
1 'polypeptide(L)' 'MSADAAGPEIRVISSSATPEDIAAVTVVVNHALAELADELGAEPGPGVSAWQRSQRALRTPMRPGPGAWRSFSA' A
#
# COMPACT_ATOMS: atom_id res chain seq x y z
N MET A 1 6.21 18.86 -17.65
CA MET A 1 7.00 18.02 -18.57
C MET A 1 7.23 16.71 -17.83
N SER A 2 6.25 15.80 -17.86
CA SER A 2 6.25 14.58 -17.04
C SER A 2 7.23 13.56 -17.58
N ALA A 3 8.02 12.97 -16.70
CA ALA A 3 9.14 12.08 -17.00
C ALA A 3 8.74 10.59 -17.09
N ASP A 4 7.54 10.28 -17.62
CA ASP A 4 6.92 8.95 -17.44
C ASP A 4 6.48 8.30 -18.77
N ALA A 5 7.34 8.36 -19.77
CA ALA A 5 7.12 7.64 -21.04
C ALA A 5 8.35 6.85 -21.51
N ALA A 6 9.40 6.80 -20.70
CA ALA A 6 10.48 5.85 -20.92
C ALA A 6 10.05 4.55 -20.23
N GLY A 7 9.47 3.62 -21.01
CA GLY A 7 9.24 2.27 -20.54
C GLY A 7 10.54 1.64 -19.99
N PRO A 8 10.43 0.52 -19.26
CA PRO A 8 11.58 -0.14 -18.66
C PRO A 8 12.69 -0.37 -19.69
N GLU A 9 13.94 -0.08 -19.32
CA GLU A 9 15.09 -0.29 -20.20
C GLU A 9 15.37 -1.80 -20.32
N ILE A 10 14.98 -2.39 -21.45
CA ILE A 10 15.19 -3.82 -21.74
C ILE A 10 16.41 -3.97 -22.65
N ARG A 11 17.41 -4.75 -22.18
CA ARG A 11 18.61 -5.08 -22.96
C ARG A 11 18.64 -6.56 -23.33
N VAL A 12 18.64 -6.85 -24.63
CA VAL A 12 18.80 -8.22 -25.15
C VAL A 12 20.30 -8.54 -25.28
N ILE A 13 20.73 -9.60 -24.59
CA ILE A 13 22.13 -10.08 -24.62
C ILE A 13 22.35 -11.28 -25.55
N SER A 14 21.27 -11.88 -26.06
CA SER A 14 21.33 -13.02 -26.98
C SER A 14 21.90 -12.58 -28.32
N SER A 15 22.96 -13.26 -28.78
CA SER A 15 23.59 -12.97 -30.07
C SER A 15 22.86 -13.58 -31.27
N SER A 16 21.93 -14.52 -31.05
CA SER A 16 21.24 -15.27 -32.11
C SER A 16 19.76 -14.90 -32.28
N ALA A 17 19.25 -13.95 -31.49
CA ALA A 17 17.85 -13.56 -31.57
C ALA A 17 17.60 -12.76 -32.85
N THR A 18 16.53 -13.11 -33.57
CA THR A 18 16.10 -12.35 -34.74
C THR A 18 15.33 -11.09 -34.31
N PRO A 19 15.17 -10.09 -35.19
CA PRO A 19 14.35 -8.91 -34.88
C PRO A 19 12.92 -9.25 -34.47
N GLU A 20 12.34 -10.29 -35.09
CA GLU A 20 11.00 -10.78 -34.77
C GLU A 20 10.93 -11.39 -33.37
N ASP A 21 11.93 -12.22 -33.00
CA ASP A 21 12.01 -12.79 -31.65
C ASP A 21 12.10 -11.70 -30.58
N ILE A 22 12.93 -10.67 -30.86
CA ILE A 22 13.10 -9.53 -29.95
C ILE A 22 11.77 -8.78 -29.79
N ALA A 23 11.05 -8.53 -30.87
CA ALA A 23 9.75 -7.88 -30.83
C ALA A 23 8.74 -8.70 -30.02
N ALA A 24 8.61 -10.00 -30.30
CA ALA A 24 7.69 -10.90 -29.61
C ALA A 24 7.98 -10.95 -28.10
N VAL A 25 9.23 -11.16 -27.71
CA VAL A 25 9.63 -11.21 -26.28
C VAL A 25 9.42 -9.87 -25.59
N THR A 26 9.75 -8.76 -26.25
CA THR A 26 9.56 -7.42 -25.69
C THR A 26 8.09 -7.14 -25.39
N VAL A 27 7.19 -7.51 -26.31
CA VAL A 27 5.74 -7.38 -26.10
C VAL A 27 5.28 -8.21 -24.89
N VAL A 28 5.70 -9.47 -24.79
CA VAL A 28 5.32 -10.35 -23.67
C VAL A 28 5.81 -9.80 -22.33
N VAL A 29 7.08 -9.38 -22.26
CA VAL A 29 7.65 -8.83 -21.02
C VAL A 29 6.97 -7.52 -20.63
N ASN A 30 6.72 -6.61 -21.58
CA ASN A 30 6.02 -5.37 -21.30
C ASN A 30 4.58 -5.62 -20.81
N HIS A 31 3.88 -6.59 -21.40
CA HIS A 31 2.53 -6.95 -20.95
C HIS A 31 2.53 -7.49 -19.52
N ALA A 32 3.44 -8.42 -19.21
CA ALA A 32 3.58 -8.95 -17.85
C ALA A 32 3.93 -7.86 -16.83
N LEU A 33 4.80 -6.91 -17.19
CA LEU A 33 5.14 -5.77 -16.34
C LEU A 33 3.96 -4.81 -16.13
N ALA A 34 3.13 -4.59 -17.15
CA ALA A 34 1.91 -3.78 -17.02
C ALA A 34 0.91 -4.45 -16.08
N GLU A 35 0.69 -5.76 -16.21
CA GLU A 35 -0.19 -6.52 -15.31
C GLU A 35 0.30 -6.44 -13.85
N LEU A 36 1.60 -6.62 -13.61
CA LEU A 36 2.21 -6.48 -12.28
C LEU A 36 2.05 -5.06 -11.72
N ALA A 37 2.22 -4.03 -12.56
CA ALA A 37 2.04 -2.65 -12.14
C ALA A 37 0.58 -2.36 -11.76
N ASP A 38 -0.37 -2.88 -12.53
CA ASP A 38 -1.80 -2.76 -12.23
C ASP A 38 -2.14 -3.46 -10.93
N GLU A 39 -1.61 -4.66 -10.67
CA GLU A 39 -1.85 -5.42 -9.44
C GLU A 39 -1.29 -4.71 -8.21
N LEU A 40 -0.07 -4.15 -8.31
CA LEU A 40 0.55 -3.35 -7.26
C LEU A 40 -0.17 -2.01 -7.03
N GLY A 41 -0.70 -1.39 -8.10
CA GLY A 41 -1.46 -0.15 -8.04
C GLY A 41 -2.91 -0.34 -7.58
N ALA A 42 -3.46 -1.55 -7.73
CA ALA A 42 -4.83 -1.89 -7.36
C ALA A 42 -5.01 -2.10 -5.86
N GLU A 43 -3.94 -2.34 -5.10
CA GLU A 43 -4.02 -2.39 -3.64
C GLU A 43 -4.38 -0.99 -3.12
N PRO A 44 -5.58 -0.79 -2.56
CA PRO A 44 -5.91 0.50 -1.95
C PRO A 44 -4.92 0.72 -0.81
N GLY A 45 -4.08 1.76 -0.94
CA GLY A 45 -3.15 2.16 0.10
C GLY A 45 -3.85 2.24 1.47
N PRO A 46 -3.12 2.05 2.59
CA PRO A 46 -3.71 1.69 3.87
C PRO A 46 -4.86 2.63 4.26
N GLY A 47 -6.08 2.17 4.00
CA GLY A 47 -7.29 2.92 4.29
C GLY A 47 -7.51 3.00 5.80
N VAL A 48 -8.29 3.99 6.24
CA VAL A 48 -8.73 4.04 7.64
C VAL A 48 -9.53 2.77 7.94
N SER A 49 -8.97 1.91 8.80
CA SER A 49 -9.62 0.65 9.18
C SER A 49 -10.97 0.92 9.86
N ALA A 50 -11.87 -0.06 9.80
CA ALA A 50 -13.14 0.02 10.52
C ALA A 50 -12.95 0.21 12.03
N TRP A 51 -11.87 -0.32 12.60
CA TRP A 51 -11.47 -0.09 13.98
C TRP A 51 -11.07 1.37 14.23
N GLN A 52 -10.19 1.94 13.40
CA GLN A 52 -9.82 3.36 13.49
C GLN A 52 -11.03 4.29 13.33
N ARG A 53 -11.98 3.97 12.45
CA ARG A 53 -13.20 4.76 12.25
C ARG A 53 -14.15 4.70 13.46
N SER A 54 -14.19 3.57 14.17
CA SER A 54 -15.09 3.35 15.31
C SER A 54 -14.45 3.63 16.67
N GLN A 55 -13.14 3.89 16.71
CA GLN A 55 -12.42 4.25 17.93
C GLN A 55 -13.05 5.50 18.56
N ARG A 56 -13.52 5.34 19.80
CA ARG A 56 -14.01 6.48 20.61
C ARG A 56 -12.87 7.07 21.42
N ALA A 57 -13.03 8.33 21.81
CA ALA A 57 -12.12 8.97 22.76
C ALA A 57 -12.06 8.17 24.07
N LEU A 58 -10.86 8.02 24.61
CA LEU A 58 -10.68 7.44 25.94
C LEU A 58 -11.45 8.29 26.95
N ARG A 59 -12.20 7.62 27.83
CA ARG A 59 -12.93 8.31 28.89
C ARG A 59 -11.93 8.99 29.82
N THR A 60 -12.23 10.21 30.23
CA THR A 60 -11.46 10.88 31.29
C THR A 60 -11.57 10.06 32.58
N PRO A 61 -10.44 9.72 33.24
CA PRO A 61 -10.48 9.06 34.52
C PRO A 61 -11.21 9.95 35.54
N MET A 62 -12.12 9.36 36.31
CA MET A 62 -12.83 10.09 37.36
C MET A 62 -11.82 10.52 38.43
N ARG A 63 -11.74 11.83 38.71
CA ARG A 63 -10.98 12.34 39.85
C ARG A 63 -11.85 12.27 41.09
N PRO A 64 -11.53 11.41 42.05
CA PRO A 64 -12.25 11.38 43.31
C PRO A 64 -11.99 12.67 44.11
N GLY A 65 -13.05 13.22 44.71
CA GLY A 65 -12.94 14.37 45.61
C GLY A 65 -12.27 14.02 46.95
N PRO A 66 -11.81 15.02 47.72
CA PRO A 66 -11.35 14.82 49.09
C PRO A 66 -12.41 14.07 49.92
N GLY A 67 -12.02 12.96 50.54
CA GLY A 67 -12.92 12.12 51.35
C GLY A 67 -13.79 11.10 50.58
N ALA A 68 -13.77 11.09 49.23
CA ALA A 68 -14.71 10.31 48.41
C ALA A 68 -14.58 8.77 48.51
N TRP A 69 -13.45 8.26 49.00
CA TRP A 69 -13.22 6.80 49.11
C TRP A 69 -13.29 6.26 50.54
N ARG A 70 -13.53 7.11 51.55
CA ARG A 70 -13.43 6.71 52.96
C ARG A 70 -14.72 6.92 53.75
N SER A 71 -15.87 6.99 53.08
CA SER A 71 -17.18 7.01 53.74
C SER A 71 -17.70 5.57 53.92
N PHE A 72 -17.14 4.86 54.90
CA PHE A 72 -17.78 3.69 55.45
C PHE A 72 -17.97 4.00 56.94
N SER A 73 -19.21 4.16 57.40
CA SER A 73 -19.46 4.17 58.85
C SER A 73 -19.47 2.73 59.34
N ALA A 74 -18.86 2.52 60.51
CA ALA A 74 -19.00 1.26 61.26
C ALA A 74 -20.43 1.08 61.77
#